data_AF-A0A2N0ZWY5-F1
#
_entry.id   AF-A0A2N0ZWY5-F1
#
_cell.length_a   1.000
_cell.length_b   1.000
_cell.length_c   1.000
_cell.angle_alpha   90.00
_cell.angle_beta   90.00
_cell.angle_gamma   90.00
#
_symmetry.space_group_name_H-M   'P 1'
#
loop_
_entity.id
_entity.type
_entity.pdbx_description
1 polymer ?
#
loop_
_entity_poly.entity_id
_entity_poly.type
_entity_poly.pdbx_seq_one_letter_code
_entity_poly.pdbx_strand_id
1 'polypeptide(L)'
;QKNQQANGIKNAVITRKEALLNDVTSPFTGLKTAKVNVIEFFDYQCVYCSKVLPAIEKMQKEFPNVKFIYKETPIFSKRWEASKYAAQIGLDVFAQRGSKAYADYHNGIYATGLNEGKLTTTVIEKKAILAGLDISKFKATDVYVKNLQLFSQLGFRGTPAFIIMPTDNVTLDNIFIVNGADENSVREAIKTLSK
;
A
#
# COMPACT_ATOMS: atom_id res chain seq x y z
N GLN A 1 -6.28 -25.85 -12.62
CA GLN A 1 -6.93 -24.54 -12.81
C GLN A 1 -6.58 -23.54 -11.70
N LYS A 2 -6.93 -23.76 -10.40
CA LYS A 2 -6.52 -22.84 -9.30
C LYS A 2 -5.00 -22.63 -9.18
N ASN A 3 -4.20 -23.70 -9.28
CA ASN A 3 -2.73 -23.60 -9.21
C ASN A 3 -2.11 -22.88 -10.42
N GLN A 4 -2.71 -23.00 -11.62
CA GLN A 4 -2.25 -22.27 -12.82
C GLN A 4 -2.54 -20.77 -12.71
N GLN A 5 -3.70 -20.39 -12.18
CA GLN A 5 -4.05 -18.99 -11.96
C GLN A 5 -3.17 -18.33 -10.88
N ALA A 6 -2.91 -19.05 -9.77
CA ALA A 6 -1.98 -18.59 -8.74
C ALA A 6 -0.55 -18.42 -9.27
N ASN A 7 -0.06 -19.37 -10.08
CA ASN A 7 1.25 -19.28 -10.72
C ASN A 7 1.31 -18.12 -11.74
N GLY A 8 0.21 -17.80 -12.41
CA GLY A 8 0.12 -16.65 -13.32
C GLY A 8 0.37 -15.32 -12.61
N ILE A 9 -0.26 -15.09 -11.46
CA ILE A 9 -0.04 -13.87 -10.66
C ILE A 9 1.39 -13.80 -10.14
N LYS A 10 1.92 -14.91 -9.60
CA LYS A 10 3.30 -14.96 -9.10
C LYS A 10 4.33 -14.71 -10.19
N ASN A 11 4.13 -15.25 -11.40
CA ASN A 11 4.97 -14.92 -12.55
C ASN A 11 4.90 -13.41 -12.89
N ALA A 12 3.70 -12.82 -12.87
CA ALA A 12 3.54 -11.39 -13.09
C ALA A 12 4.28 -10.55 -12.03
N VAL A 13 4.31 -11.01 -10.77
CA VAL A 13 5.11 -10.42 -9.67
C VAL A 13 6.60 -10.51 -9.96
N ILE A 14 7.12 -11.68 -10.34
CA ILE A 14 8.54 -11.87 -10.69
C ILE A 14 8.95 -10.89 -11.81
N THR A 15 8.15 -10.84 -12.88
CA THR A 15 8.39 -9.95 -14.03
C THR A 15 8.40 -8.47 -13.63
N ARG A 16 7.68 -8.10 -12.57
CA ARG A 16 7.46 -6.69 -12.14
C ARG A 16 8.13 -6.35 -10.82
N LYS A 17 9.03 -7.20 -10.31
CA LYS A 17 9.66 -7.02 -9.00
C LYS A 17 10.30 -5.65 -8.82
N GLU A 18 10.89 -5.08 -9.87
CA GLU A 18 11.52 -3.75 -9.81
C GLU A 18 10.48 -2.64 -9.53
N ALA A 19 9.34 -2.67 -10.22
CA ALA A 19 8.25 -1.72 -9.98
C ALA A 19 7.60 -1.90 -8.59
N LEU A 20 7.64 -3.12 -8.06
CA LEU A 20 7.11 -3.44 -6.73
C LEU A 20 8.04 -2.98 -5.59
N LEU A 21 9.35 -3.20 -5.73
CA LEU A 21 10.34 -3.02 -4.65
C LEU A 21 11.09 -1.67 -4.70
N ASN A 22 11.39 -1.18 -5.91
CA ASN A 22 12.40 -0.14 -6.15
C ASN A 22 11.82 1.15 -6.75
N ASP A 23 10.51 1.33 -6.67
CA ASP A 23 9.87 2.59 -7.03
C ASP A 23 10.12 3.67 -5.97
N VAL A 24 10.97 4.64 -6.31
CA VAL A 24 11.34 5.77 -5.43
C VAL A 24 10.17 6.69 -5.08
N THR A 25 9.06 6.59 -5.81
CA THR A 25 7.84 7.37 -5.54
C THR A 25 6.87 6.65 -4.60
N SER A 26 7.16 5.40 -4.22
CA SER A 26 6.36 4.63 -3.28
C SER A 26 6.82 4.85 -1.84
N PRO A 27 5.93 5.33 -0.95
CA PRO A 27 6.22 5.41 0.47
C PRO A 27 6.45 4.03 1.08
N PHE A 28 7.23 3.96 2.16
CA PHE A 28 7.41 2.73 2.91
C PHE A 28 7.75 2.98 4.38
N THR A 29 7.42 2.02 5.24
CA THR A 29 7.93 1.95 6.63
C THR A 29 8.84 0.73 6.80
N GLY A 30 9.63 0.72 7.89
CA GLY A 30 10.63 -0.31 8.15
C GLY A 30 12.00 -0.01 7.51
N LEU A 31 12.88 -1.01 7.50
CA LEU A 31 14.26 -0.86 7.04
C LEU A 31 14.35 -0.83 5.51
N LYS A 32 15.09 0.14 4.97
CA LYS A 32 15.39 0.20 3.52
C LYS A 32 16.12 -1.05 3.02
N THR A 33 16.90 -1.68 3.89
CA THR A 33 17.70 -2.90 3.64
C THR A 33 17.00 -4.19 4.09
N ALA A 34 15.71 -4.13 4.42
CA ALA A 34 14.93 -5.31 4.79
C ALA A 34 15.09 -6.44 3.78
N LYS A 35 15.07 -7.68 4.27
CA LYS A 35 15.13 -8.89 3.42
C LYS A 35 13.75 -9.40 3.03
N VAL A 36 12.71 -8.96 3.73
CA VAL A 36 11.31 -9.30 3.47
C VAL A 36 10.52 -8.02 3.24
N ASN A 37 9.67 -8.04 2.22
CA ASN A 37 8.82 -6.92 1.85
C ASN A 37 7.35 -7.32 1.91
N VAL A 38 6.52 -6.43 2.43
CA VAL A 38 5.06 -6.47 2.33
C VAL A 38 4.64 -5.29 1.45
N ILE A 39 4.15 -5.58 0.25
CA ILE A 39 3.67 -4.56 -0.68
C ILE A 39 2.15 -4.54 -0.60
N GLU A 40 1.59 -3.41 -0.19
CA GLU A 40 0.15 -3.23 -0.02
C GLU A 40 -0.41 -2.30 -1.10
N PHE A 41 -1.39 -2.80 -1.86
CA PHE A 41 -2.26 -2.00 -2.72
C PHE A 41 -3.56 -1.69 -1.98
N PHE A 42 -3.86 -0.41 -1.79
CA PHE A 42 -5.00 0.03 -0.99
C PHE A 42 -5.68 1.28 -1.56
N ASP A 43 -6.86 1.58 -1.01
CA ASP A 43 -7.67 2.76 -1.31
C ASP A 43 -8.29 3.31 -0.02
N TYR A 44 -8.15 4.61 0.24
CA TYR A 44 -8.68 5.25 1.46
C TYR A 44 -10.21 5.16 1.61
N GLN A 45 -10.96 4.92 0.53
CA GLN A 45 -12.41 4.70 0.61
C GLN A 45 -12.80 3.23 0.83
N CYS A 46 -11.83 2.31 0.86
CA CYS A 46 -12.08 0.90 1.08
C CYS A 46 -12.27 0.57 2.57
N VAL A 47 -13.46 0.08 2.93
CA VAL A 47 -13.75 -0.35 4.30
C VAL A 47 -12.85 -1.51 4.77
N TYR A 48 -12.43 -2.41 3.87
CA TYR A 48 -11.55 -3.52 4.22
C TYR A 48 -10.10 -3.08 4.45
N CYS A 49 -9.60 -2.07 3.71
CA CYS A 49 -8.31 -1.46 4.00
C CYS A 49 -8.34 -0.81 5.40
N SER A 50 -9.42 -0.12 5.73
CA SER A 50 -9.60 0.45 7.07
C SER A 50 -9.63 -0.63 8.17
N LYS A 51 -10.24 -1.79 7.90
CA LYS A 51 -10.33 -2.90 8.87
C LYS A 51 -8.99 -3.58 9.14
N VAL A 52 -8.14 -3.74 8.13
CA VAL A 52 -6.87 -4.46 8.25
C VAL A 52 -5.74 -3.62 8.84
N LEU A 53 -5.82 -2.28 8.72
CA LEU A 53 -4.77 -1.36 9.14
C LEU A 53 -4.25 -1.60 10.57
N PRO A 54 -5.09 -1.77 11.62
CA PRO A 54 -4.57 -1.99 12.98
C PRO A 54 -3.68 -3.23 13.11
N ALA A 55 -3.99 -4.29 12.34
CA ALA A 55 -3.18 -5.50 12.32
C ALA A 55 -1.87 -5.27 11.57
N ILE A 56 -1.88 -4.51 10.47
CA ILE A 56 -0.66 -4.10 9.75
C ILE A 56 0.25 -3.26 10.66
N GLU A 57 -0.28 -2.27 11.37
CA GLU A 57 0.48 -1.46 12.34
C GLU A 57 1.09 -2.31 13.45
N LYS A 58 0.36 -3.33 13.93
CA LYS A 58 0.90 -4.29 14.90
C LYS A 58 2.03 -5.12 14.29
N MET A 59 1.86 -5.61 13.06
CA MET A 59 2.89 -6.38 12.36
C MET A 59 4.17 -5.56 12.11
N GLN A 60 4.05 -4.27 11.80
CA GLN A 60 5.21 -3.38 11.66
C GLN A 60 6.05 -3.30 12.94
N LYS A 61 5.41 -3.34 14.11
CA LYS A 61 6.10 -3.35 15.42
C LYS A 61 6.70 -4.72 15.74
N GLU A 62 6.00 -5.80 15.39
CA GLU A 62 6.43 -7.18 15.64
C GLU A 62 7.58 -7.62 14.73
N PHE A 63 7.62 -7.11 13.50
CA PHE A 63 8.62 -7.46 12.49
C PHE A 63 9.42 -6.23 12.04
N PRO A 64 10.28 -5.65 12.88
CA PRO A 64 11.00 -4.41 12.57
C PRO A 64 11.97 -4.53 11.38
N ASN A 65 12.34 -5.76 11.00
CA ASN A 65 13.21 -6.06 9.86
C ASN A 65 12.46 -6.25 8.53
N VAL A 66 11.14 -6.04 8.51
CA VAL A 66 10.29 -6.11 7.31
C VAL A 66 10.03 -4.70 6.79
N LYS A 67 10.08 -4.52 5.47
CA LYS A 67 9.72 -3.28 4.80
C LYS A 67 8.29 -3.34 4.30
N PHE A 68 7.45 -2.40 4.71
CA PHE A 68 6.07 -2.27 4.24
C PHE A 68 6.01 -1.17 3.20
N ILE A 69 5.69 -1.51 1.95
CA ILE A 69 5.65 -0.61 0.80
C ILE A 69 4.20 -0.32 0.44
N TYR A 70 3.88 0.97 0.35
CA TYR A 70 2.52 1.46 0.12
C TYR A 70 2.31 1.81 -1.35
N LYS A 71 1.34 1.15 -1.99
CA LYS A 71 0.91 1.41 -3.36
C LYS A 71 -0.47 2.06 -3.35
N GLU A 72 -0.47 3.38 -3.35
CA GLU A 72 -1.67 4.22 -3.49
C GLU A 72 -2.45 3.83 -4.77
N THR A 73 -3.60 3.19 -4.60
CA THR A 73 -4.35 2.54 -5.69
C THR A 73 -5.84 2.92 -5.59
N PRO A 74 -6.22 4.17 -5.92
CA PRO A 74 -7.58 4.70 -5.73
C PRO A 74 -8.59 4.12 -6.73
N ILE A 75 -8.90 2.82 -6.61
CA ILE A 75 -9.83 2.09 -7.48
C ILE A 75 -11.27 2.63 -7.41
N PHE A 76 -11.64 3.29 -6.32
CA PHE A 76 -12.95 3.90 -6.14
C PHE A 76 -13.02 5.34 -6.64
N SER A 77 -11.96 5.88 -7.25
CA SER A 77 -11.91 7.25 -7.78
C SER A 77 -13.10 7.65 -8.66
N LYS A 78 -13.62 6.75 -9.50
CA LYS A 78 -14.81 7.00 -10.34
C LYS A 78 -16.11 7.12 -9.54
N ARG A 79 -16.16 6.53 -8.34
CA ARG A 79 -17.32 6.56 -7.45
C ARG A 79 -17.20 7.70 -6.44
N TRP A 80 -16.00 7.94 -5.93
CA TRP A 80 -15.71 8.93 -4.91
C TRP A 80 -14.38 9.63 -5.24
N GLU A 81 -14.47 10.90 -5.68
CA GLU A 81 -13.30 11.72 -6.02
C GLU A 81 -12.29 11.84 -4.87
N ALA A 82 -12.77 11.81 -3.62
CA ALA A 82 -11.95 11.82 -2.42
C ALA A 82 -10.97 10.63 -2.33
N SER A 83 -11.24 9.50 -2.99
CA SER A 83 -10.29 8.38 -3.12
C SER A 83 -9.02 8.81 -3.85
N LYS A 84 -9.17 9.40 -5.05
CA LYS A 84 -8.05 9.92 -5.85
C LYS A 84 -7.35 11.08 -5.14
N TYR A 85 -8.12 12.02 -4.59
CA TYR A 85 -7.56 13.18 -3.93
C TYR A 85 -6.71 12.80 -2.70
N ALA A 86 -7.20 11.88 -1.86
CA ALA A 86 -6.45 11.39 -0.71
C ALA A 86 -5.13 10.69 -1.12
N ALA A 87 -5.14 9.92 -2.21
CA ALA A 87 -3.94 9.29 -2.75
C ALA A 87 -2.91 10.33 -3.25
N GLN A 88 -3.36 11.35 -3.99
CA GLN A 88 -2.49 12.43 -4.48
C GLN A 88 -1.87 13.23 -3.32
N ILE A 89 -2.68 13.56 -2.31
CA ILE A 89 -2.21 14.27 -1.11
C ILE A 89 -1.20 13.43 -0.33
N GLY A 90 -1.45 12.13 -0.16
CA GLY A 90 -0.49 11.23 0.49
C GLY A 90 0.85 11.18 -0.24
N LEU A 91 0.82 11.04 -1.57
CA LEU A 91 2.05 11.03 -2.38
C LEU A 91 2.81 12.36 -2.30
N ASP A 92 2.12 13.49 -2.18
CA ASP A 92 2.77 14.79 -2.00
C ASP A 92 3.32 14.98 -0.57
N VAL A 93 2.61 14.50 0.46
CA VAL A 93 3.15 14.41 1.84
C VAL A 93 4.46 13.63 1.82
N PHE A 94 4.49 12.48 1.15
CA PHE A 94 5.70 11.68 1.01
C PHE A 94 6.81 12.43 0.27
N ALA A 95 6.50 13.08 -0.85
CA ALA A 95 7.49 13.84 -1.62
C ALA A 95 8.10 15.00 -0.83
N GLN A 96 7.30 15.70 -0.01
CA GLN A 96 7.75 16.88 0.72
C GLN A 96 8.38 16.57 2.09
N ARG A 97 7.95 15.48 2.74
CA ARG A 97 8.25 15.19 4.16
C ARG A 97 8.72 13.77 4.43
N GLY A 98 8.74 12.90 3.43
CA GLY A 98 9.25 11.54 3.51
C GLY A 98 8.31 10.55 4.21
N SER A 99 8.81 9.32 4.36
CA SER A 99 8.03 8.16 4.79
C SER A 99 7.35 8.32 6.15
N LYS A 100 7.99 8.99 7.12
CA LYS A 100 7.41 9.15 8.45
C LYS A 100 6.13 9.98 8.41
N ALA A 101 6.20 11.15 7.78
CA ALA A 101 5.04 12.02 7.61
C ALA A 101 3.94 11.34 6.79
N TYR A 102 4.32 10.58 5.76
CA TYR A 102 3.37 9.78 5.01
C TYR A 102 2.61 8.78 5.88
N ALA A 103 3.33 8.02 6.74
CA ALA A 103 2.69 7.05 7.64
C ALA A 103 1.75 7.74 8.64
N ASP A 104 2.16 8.90 9.19
CA ASP A 104 1.32 9.70 10.09
C ASP A 104 0.03 10.18 9.36
N TYR A 105 0.14 10.59 8.09
CA TYR A 105 -1.01 10.92 7.24
C TYR A 105 -1.90 9.71 6.95
N HIS A 106 -1.33 8.62 6.46
CA HIS A 106 -2.03 7.40 6.07
C HIS A 106 -2.85 6.84 7.23
N ASN A 107 -2.22 6.64 8.39
CA ASN A 107 -2.89 6.16 9.60
C ASN A 107 -3.91 7.20 10.08
N GLY A 108 -3.57 8.49 9.98
CA GLY A 108 -4.44 9.59 10.36
C GLY A 108 -5.74 9.68 9.56
N ILE A 109 -5.73 9.33 8.26
CA ILE A 109 -6.92 9.24 7.42
C ILE A 109 -7.80 8.07 7.86
N TYR A 110 -7.24 6.86 7.96
CA TYR A 110 -8.03 5.69 8.36
C TYR A 110 -8.57 5.78 9.79
N ALA A 111 -7.83 6.39 10.71
CA ALA A 111 -8.28 6.64 12.08
C ALA A 111 -9.53 7.52 12.17
N THR A 112 -9.91 8.23 11.10
CA THR A 112 -11.18 8.97 11.06
C THR A 112 -12.40 8.05 10.93
N GLY A 113 -12.23 6.81 10.46
CA GLY A 113 -13.32 5.90 10.13
C GLY A 113 -14.17 6.36 8.93
N LEU A 114 -13.78 7.45 8.25
CA LEU A 114 -14.50 7.97 7.09
C LEU A 114 -14.05 7.21 5.84
N ASN A 115 -14.90 6.32 5.37
CA ASN A 115 -14.75 5.57 4.12
C ASN A 115 -16.13 5.45 3.45
N GLU A 116 -16.22 4.72 2.35
CA GLU A 116 -17.46 4.51 1.60
C GLU A 116 -18.19 5.81 1.20
N GLY A 117 -17.43 6.83 0.81
CA GLY A 117 -17.93 8.13 0.37
C GLY A 117 -18.04 9.18 1.48
N LYS A 118 -17.69 8.84 2.72
CA LYS A 118 -17.76 9.77 3.87
C LYS A 118 -16.52 10.65 4.03
N LEU A 119 -15.38 10.28 3.45
CA LEU A 119 -14.16 11.08 3.51
C LEU A 119 -14.29 12.32 2.63
N THR A 120 -13.94 13.49 3.18
CA THR A 120 -14.03 14.79 2.51
C THR A 120 -12.66 15.41 2.27
N THR A 121 -12.57 16.33 1.31
CA THR A 121 -11.34 17.09 1.01
C THR A 121 -10.83 17.85 2.24
N THR A 122 -11.73 18.49 3.00
CA THR A 122 -11.36 19.21 4.23
C THR A 122 -10.69 18.30 5.26
N VAL A 123 -11.18 17.07 5.44
CA VAL A 123 -10.55 16.12 6.36
C VAL A 123 -9.19 15.67 5.83
N ILE A 124 -9.10 15.39 4.54
CA ILE A 124 -7.86 15.01 3.86
C ILE A 124 -6.78 16.08 4.07
N GLU A 125 -7.08 17.33 3.74
CA GLU A 125 -6.18 18.46 3.89
C GLU A 125 -5.78 18.68 5.35
N LYS A 126 -6.73 18.61 6.29
CA LYS A 126 -6.44 18.73 7.72
C LYS A 126 -5.44 17.67 8.18
N LYS A 127 -5.60 16.42 7.76
CA LYS A 127 -4.67 15.34 8.12
C LYS A 127 -3.30 15.53 7.46
N ALA A 128 -3.27 16.02 6.23
CA ALA A 128 -2.02 16.30 5.53
C ALA A 128 -1.23 17.45 6.18
N ILE A 129 -1.92 18.53 6.57
CA ILE A 129 -1.31 19.66 7.30
C ILE A 129 -0.75 19.20 8.64
N LEU A 130 -1.49 18.34 9.38
CA LEU A 130 -0.98 17.74 10.62
C LEU A 130 0.25 16.86 10.39
N ALA A 131 0.35 16.21 9.24
CA ALA A 131 1.55 15.49 8.79
C ALA A 131 2.66 16.40 8.24
N GLY A 132 2.47 17.73 8.27
CA GLY A 132 3.46 18.72 7.88
C GLY A 132 3.44 19.12 6.40
N LEU A 133 2.41 18.76 5.65
CA LEU A 133 2.24 19.21 4.27
C LEU A 133 2.11 20.73 4.20
N ASP A 134 2.88 21.36 3.31
CA ASP A 134 2.60 22.72 2.87
C ASP A 134 1.60 22.68 1.73
N ILE A 135 0.30 22.76 2.06
CA ILE A 135 -0.78 22.62 1.07
C ILE A 135 -0.73 23.69 -0.02
N SER A 136 -0.13 24.86 0.25
CA SER A 136 0.05 25.92 -0.75
C SER A 136 1.01 25.50 -1.88
N LYS A 137 1.87 24.51 -1.62
CA LYS A 137 2.80 23.92 -2.59
C LYS A 137 2.28 22.61 -3.17
N PHE A 138 1.03 22.24 -2.90
CA PHE A 138 0.46 21.00 -3.38
C PHE A 138 0.55 20.90 -4.90
N LYS A 139 1.12 19.79 -5.37
CA LYS A 139 1.17 19.46 -6.79
C LYS A 139 0.49 18.11 -6.99
N ALA A 140 -0.63 18.13 -7.70
CA ALA A 140 -1.27 16.90 -8.14
C ALA A 140 -0.25 16.04 -8.91
N THR A 141 -0.20 14.76 -8.57
CA THR A 141 0.72 13.79 -9.17
C THR A 141 -0.07 12.60 -9.71
N ASP A 142 0.39 12.05 -10.83
CA ASP A 142 -0.18 10.87 -11.46
C ASP A 142 0.59 9.59 -11.12
N VAL A 143 1.44 9.62 -10.09
CA VAL A 143 2.15 8.41 -9.59
C VAL A 143 1.17 7.27 -9.31
N TYR A 144 -0.03 7.56 -8.78
CA TYR A 144 -1.07 6.55 -8.55
C TYR A 144 -1.55 5.85 -9.83
N VAL A 145 -1.42 6.48 -11.01
CA VAL A 145 -1.79 5.87 -12.31
C VAL A 145 -0.90 4.67 -12.60
N LYS A 146 0.40 4.76 -12.30
CA LYS A 146 1.35 3.64 -12.44
C LYS A 146 0.99 2.50 -11.49
N ASN A 147 0.57 2.82 -10.28
CA ASN A 147 0.10 1.82 -9.31
C ASN A 147 -1.19 1.13 -9.78
N LEU A 148 -2.15 1.86 -10.33
CA LEU A 148 -3.37 1.28 -10.93
C LEU A 148 -3.06 0.36 -12.13
N GLN A 149 -2.10 0.76 -12.98
CA GLN A 149 -1.63 -0.08 -14.08
C GLN A 149 -0.97 -1.36 -13.56
N LEU A 150 -0.06 -1.24 -12.58
CA LEU A 150 0.60 -2.36 -11.95
C LEU A 150 -0.40 -3.31 -11.29
N PHE A 151 -1.36 -2.77 -10.54
CA PHE A 151 -2.46 -3.51 -9.91
C PHE A 151 -3.24 -4.36 -10.92
N SER A 152 -3.66 -3.75 -12.04
CA SER A 152 -4.37 -4.43 -13.12
C SER A 152 -3.51 -5.51 -13.79
N GLN A 153 -2.25 -5.20 -14.09
CA GLN A 153 -1.31 -6.14 -14.73
C GLN A 153 -0.96 -7.35 -13.86
N LEU A 154 -1.04 -7.20 -12.53
CA LEU A 154 -0.90 -8.30 -11.57
C LEU A 154 -2.19 -9.12 -11.43
N GLY A 155 -3.29 -8.69 -12.05
CA GLY A 155 -4.58 -9.37 -12.03
C GLY A 155 -5.41 -9.08 -10.78
N PHE A 156 -5.03 -8.11 -9.95
CA PHE A 156 -5.83 -7.69 -8.80
C PHE A 156 -7.08 -6.95 -9.24
N ARG A 157 -8.16 -7.13 -8.46
CA ARG A 157 -9.50 -6.58 -8.77
C ARG A 157 -10.16 -5.85 -7.60
N GLY A 158 -9.59 -5.97 -6.40
CA GLY A 158 -10.09 -5.30 -5.21
C GLY A 158 -8.96 -5.00 -4.23
N THR A 159 -9.22 -4.03 -3.35
CA THR A 159 -8.32 -3.64 -2.27
C THR A 159 -8.88 -4.09 -0.91
N PRO A 160 -8.03 -4.36 0.10
CA PRO A 160 -6.57 -4.40 -0.01
C PRO A 160 -6.10 -5.63 -0.77
N ALA A 161 -4.93 -5.54 -1.40
CA ALA A 161 -4.22 -6.68 -1.96
C ALA A 161 -2.75 -6.60 -1.53
N PHE A 162 -2.20 -7.73 -1.09
CA PHE A 162 -0.85 -7.80 -0.55
C PHE A 162 0.01 -8.77 -1.35
N ILE A 163 1.28 -8.41 -1.48
CA ILE A 163 2.36 -9.28 -1.94
C ILE A 163 3.39 -9.34 -0.84
N ILE A 164 3.77 -10.54 -0.42
CA ILE A 164 4.84 -10.76 0.55
C ILE A 164 5.92 -11.59 -0.15
N MET A 165 7.14 -11.05 -0.23
CA MET A 165 8.25 -11.68 -0.96
C MET A 165 9.61 -11.21 -0.42
N PRO A 166 10.69 -11.98 -0.63
CA PRO A 166 12.02 -11.53 -0.28
C PRO A 166 12.48 -10.39 -1.19
N THR A 167 13.48 -9.64 -0.73
CA THR A 167 14.13 -8.60 -1.55
C THR A 167 14.96 -9.22 -2.68
N ASP A 168 15.68 -10.29 -2.35
CA ASP A 168 16.62 -10.97 -3.23
C ASP A 168 16.09 -12.38 -3.57
N ASN A 169 16.53 -12.96 -4.69
CA ASN A 169 16.21 -14.35 -5.09
C ASN A 169 14.71 -14.68 -5.08
N VAL A 170 13.88 -13.78 -5.59
CA VAL A 170 12.42 -13.99 -5.73
C VAL A 170 12.13 -15.15 -6.68
N THR A 171 11.37 -16.14 -6.21
CA THR A 171 10.93 -17.33 -6.94
C THR A 171 9.42 -17.55 -6.75
N LEU A 172 8.86 -18.52 -7.48
CA LEU A 172 7.44 -18.88 -7.32
C LEU A 172 7.11 -19.40 -5.91
N ASP A 173 8.07 -20.00 -5.23
CA ASP A 173 7.84 -20.66 -3.93
C ASP A 173 7.88 -19.67 -2.76
N ASN A 174 8.56 -18.53 -2.92
CA ASN A 174 8.74 -17.53 -1.87
C ASN A 174 7.91 -16.24 -2.08
N ILE A 175 6.95 -16.26 -3.01
CA ILE A 175 5.93 -15.21 -3.16
C ILE A 175 4.63 -15.67 -2.52
N PHE A 176 4.06 -14.82 -1.67
CA PHE A 176 2.73 -14.98 -1.10
C PHE A 176 1.84 -13.85 -1.59
N ILE A 177 0.63 -14.20 -2.03
CA ILE A 177 -0.38 -13.27 -2.51
C ILE A 177 -1.59 -13.37 -1.60
N VAL A 178 -2.01 -12.26 -1.00
CA VAL A 178 -3.17 -12.21 -0.11
C VAL A 178 -4.14 -11.17 -0.66
N ASN A 179 -5.36 -11.59 -0.97
CA ASN A 179 -6.43 -10.69 -1.42
C ASN A 179 -7.39 -10.43 -0.26
N GLY A 180 -7.78 -9.18 -0.06
CA GLY A 180 -8.66 -8.78 1.02
C GLY A 180 -7.94 -8.65 2.37
N ALA A 181 -8.72 -8.44 3.42
CA ALA A 181 -8.26 -8.12 4.77
C ALA A 181 -7.87 -9.37 5.61
N ASP A 182 -7.21 -10.35 5.00
CA ASP A 182 -6.74 -11.56 5.71
C ASP A 182 -5.38 -11.32 6.40
N GLU A 183 -5.46 -10.71 7.58
CA GLU A 183 -4.29 -10.38 8.41
C GLU A 183 -3.46 -11.60 8.84
N ASN A 184 -4.10 -12.76 8.98
CA ASN A 184 -3.42 -13.99 9.40
C ASN A 184 -2.52 -14.51 8.27
N SER A 185 -3.03 -14.55 7.05
CA SER A 185 -2.24 -14.95 5.88
C SER A 185 -1.05 -14.01 5.64
N VAL A 186 -1.21 -12.69 5.83
CA VAL A 186 -0.09 -11.73 5.73
C VAL A 186 0.97 -12.05 6.80
N ARG A 187 0.54 -12.23 8.05
CA ARG A 187 1.45 -12.52 9.17
C ARG A 187 2.22 -13.82 8.98
N GLU A 188 1.55 -14.90 8.57
CA GLU A 188 2.19 -16.20 8.38
C GLU A 188 3.16 -16.19 7.18
N ALA A 189 2.86 -15.43 6.12
CA ALA A 189 3.80 -15.21 5.02
C ALA A 189 5.08 -14.49 5.49
N ILE A 190 4.93 -13.44 6.30
CA ILE A 190 6.07 -12.72 6.89
C ILE A 190 6.92 -13.68 7.73
N LYS A 191 6.30 -14.44 8.64
CA LYS A 191 7.00 -15.41 9.48
C LYS A 191 7.73 -16.47 8.65
N THR A 192 7.12 -16.93 7.56
CA THR A 192 7.71 -17.94 6.69
C THR A 192 9.00 -17.43 6.03
N LEU A 193 9.01 -16.18 5.59
CA LEU A 193 10.18 -15.57 4.94
C LEU A 193 11.22 -14.99 5.91
N SER A 194 10.87 -14.82 7.18
CA SER A 194 11.76 -14.26 8.22
C SER A 194 12.51 -15.33 9.01
N LYS A 195 12.34 -16.61 8.67
CA LYS A 195 13.13 -17.73 9.18
C LYS A 195 14.48 -17.79 8.48
#